data_AF-A0A4U6WCS2-F1
#
_entry.id   AF-A0A4U6WCS2-F1
#
_cell.length_a   1.000
_cell.length_b   1.000
_cell.length_c   1.000
_cell.angle_alpha   90.00
_cell.angle_beta   90.00
_cell.angle_gamma   90.00
#
_symmetry.space_group_name_H-M   'P 1'
#
loop_
_entity.id
_entity.type
_entity.pdbx_description
1 polymer ?
#
loop_
_entity_poly.entity_id
_entity_poly.type
_entity_poly.pdbx_seq_one_letter_code
_entity_poly.pdbx_strand_id
1 'polypeptide(L)'
;MCGKLAAPELIQRSSSRFTHPYSSTRHSHFSALAVMLRARLSRGNKGLMSPHDPAKLGMLTLLLLLLSYGVCNASCSTIPDNSTDMLSLLDFKRAITNNPGGALRSWNSSIPHCQWEGVACSLKHPGRATVLSLGSLRLAGPISPSIGNLTFLETLNLSTNSFAGELPPLNRFHRMQTLVLAHNSLHGIIPDTNCTGNSLSGISPLDISLLSNLVVLVIHGNKLTGMIPPSVQNMTQLLVLNLADNQLTGSIPDELGKSKNLTGVFLGGNSLSGGIP
;
A
#
# COMPACT_ATOMS: atom_id res chain seq x y z
N MET A 1 12.85 33.33 8.75
CA MET A 1 13.18 33.45 10.19
C MET A 1 12.20 32.58 10.95
N CYS A 2 12.63 31.42 11.45
CA CYS A 2 11.77 30.59 12.30
C CYS A 2 11.57 31.30 13.63
N GLY A 3 10.33 31.71 13.90
CA GLY A 3 9.94 32.33 15.16
C GLY A 3 10.03 31.32 16.30
N LYS A 4 10.70 31.69 17.38
CA LYS A 4 10.61 31.00 18.67
C LYS A 4 9.15 30.98 19.09
N LEU A 5 8.50 29.81 19.06
CA LEU A 5 7.25 29.61 19.77
C LEU A 5 7.58 29.30 21.22
N ALA A 6 7.25 30.26 22.08
CA ALA A 6 7.22 30.09 23.53
C ALA A 6 6.18 29.02 23.90
N ALA A 7 6.50 28.23 24.92
CA ALA A 7 5.60 27.25 25.51
C ALA A 7 4.33 27.94 26.06
N PRO A 8 3.13 27.39 25.85
CA PRO A 8 1.97 27.79 26.63
C PRO A 8 1.92 27.05 27.96
N GLU A 9 1.60 27.79 29.01
CA GLU A 9 1.33 27.35 30.37
C GLU A 9 0.25 26.26 30.47
N LEU A 10 0.46 25.38 31.45
CA LEU A 10 -0.49 24.38 31.93
C LEU A 10 -1.76 25.07 32.48
N ILE A 11 -2.88 24.89 31.79
CA ILE A 11 -4.21 25.10 32.37
C ILE A 11 -4.82 23.73 32.67
N GLN A 12 -4.91 23.40 33.96
CA GLN A 12 -5.76 22.33 34.47
C GLN A 12 -7.23 22.64 34.19
N ARG A 13 -7.98 21.71 33.59
CA ARG A 13 -9.44 21.62 33.79
C ARG A 13 -9.95 20.18 33.76
N SER A 14 -10.34 19.74 34.96
CA SER A 14 -11.46 18.87 35.34
C SER A 14 -12.02 17.84 34.36
N SER A 15 -11.92 16.59 34.80
CA SER A 15 -12.76 15.44 34.45
C SER A 15 -14.26 15.79 34.44
N SER A 16 -14.97 15.43 33.38
CA SER A 16 -16.36 15.01 33.50
C SER A 16 -16.62 13.81 32.58
N ARG A 17 -17.35 12.87 33.18
CA ARG A 17 -17.60 11.49 32.76
C ARG A 17 -18.93 11.51 31.99
N PHE A 18 -18.96 11.06 30.74
CA PHE A 18 -20.22 10.70 30.07
C PHE A 18 -20.08 9.34 29.39
N THR A 19 -20.94 8.43 29.83
CA THR A 19 -21.15 7.06 29.37
C THR A 19 -22.11 7.01 28.19
N HIS A 20 -21.71 6.33 27.09
CA HIS A 20 -22.46 5.48 26.12
C HIS A 20 -23.85 5.92 25.55
N PRO A 21 -24.34 5.42 24.37
CA PRO A 21 -24.05 4.12 23.75
C PRO A 21 -23.88 4.09 22.20
N TYR A 22 -23.57 2.87 21.73
CA TYR A 22 -23.55 2.37 20.35
C TYR A 22 -24.83 2.66 19.52
N SER A 23 -24.66 3.09 18.26
CA SER A 23 -25.52 2.73 17.10
C SER A 23 -24.77 3.10 15.80
N SER A 24 -24.19 2.14 15.07
CA SER A 24 -24.79 1.45 13.90
C SER A 24 -25.51 2.38 12.91
N THR A 25 -24.78 2.93 11.95
CA THR A 25 -25.30 3.21 10.60
C THR A 25 -24.29 2.77 9.54
N ARG A 26 -24.81 1.93 8.66
CA ARG A 26 -24.18 1.19 7.57
C ARG A 26 -24.53 1.96 6.27
N HIS A 27 -23.67 1.91 5.24
CA HIS A 27 -23.76 2.58 3.92
C HIS A 27 -23.18 4.02 3.95
N SER A 28 -22.35 4.50 3.03
CA SER A 28 -22.10 4.14 1.62
C SER A 28 -20.93 4.96 1.06
N HIS A 29 -19.74 4.40 0.79
CA HIS A 29 -18.72 5.08 -0.07
C HIS A 29 -17.78 4.09 -0.82
N PHE A 30 -18.27 2.89 -1.17
CA PHE A 30 -17.51 1.91 -1.95
C PHE A 30 -18.05 1.67 -3.37
N SER A 31 -18.87 2.57 -3.90
CA SER A 31 -19.51 2.41 -5.22
C SER A 31 -18.75 3.02 -6.41
N ALA A 32 -17.63 3.73 -6.21
CA ALA A 32 -16.94 4.40 -7.33
C ALA A 32 -15.77 3.60 -7.95
N LEU A 33 -15.16 2.64 -7.23
CA LEU A 33 -13.98 1.91 -7.74
C LEU A 33 -14.33 0.57 -8.42
N ALA A 34 -15.56 0.07 -8.25
CA ALA A 34 -15.98 -1.24 -8.76
C ALA A 34 -16.57 -1.22 -10.18
N VAL A 35 -16.80 -0.05 -10.78
CA VAL A 35 -17.48 0.09 -12.09
C VAL A 35 -16.51 0.12 -13.28
N MET A 36 -15.20 0.20 -13.06
CA MET A 36 -14.20 0.26 -14.15
C MET A 36 -13.58 -1.10 -14.57
N LEU A 37 -13.99 -2.24 -13.98
CA LEU A 37 -13.31 -3.52 -14.24
C LEU A 37 -14.19 -4.72 -14.63
N ARG A 38 -15.44 -4.51 -15.06
CA ARG A 38 -16.27 -5.59 -15.65
C ARG A 38 -16.93 -5.14 -16.95
N ALA A 39 -16.13 -4.94 -17.98
CA ALA A 39 -16.61 -4.88 -19.35
C ALA A 39 -15.52 -5.33 -20.33
N ARG A 40 -15.27 -6.64 -20.42
CA ARG A 40 -14.93 -7.38 -21.66
C ARG A 40 -14.71 -8.85 -21.33
N LEU A 41 -15.19 -9.71 -22.24
CA LEU A 41 -15.08 -11.17 -22.27
C LEU A 41 -16.23 -11.97 -21.62
N SER A 42 -17.44 -11.72 -22.12
CA SER A 42 -18.42 -12.80 -22.34
C SER A 42 -18.88 -12.71 -23.79
N ARG A 43 -18.50 -13.69 -24.62
CA ARG A 43 -19.20 -14.09 -25.86
C ARG A 43 -18.51 -15.27 -26.57
N GLY A 44 -19.30 -16.33 -26.78
CA GLY A 44 -19.18 -17.34 -27.86
C GLY A 44 -18.23 -18.52 -27.58
N ASN A 45 -18.51 -19.77 -27.96
CA ASN A 45 -19.67 -20.36 -28.62
C ASN A 45 -19.63 -21.89 -28.43
N LYS A 46 -20.78 -22.55 -28.57
CA LYS A 46 -20.99 -24.00 -28.47
C LYS A 46 -20.53 -24.72 -29.75
N GLY A 47 -20.06 -25.96 -29.64
CA GLY A 47 -19.86 -26.87 -30.76
C GLY A 47 -19.42 -28.26 -30.30
N LEU A 48 -20.36 -29.21 -30.30
CA LEU A 48 -20.19 -30.63 -29.97
C LEU A 48 -19.99 -31.42 -31.29
N MET A 49 -19.00 -32.32 -31.39
CA MET A 49 -18.91 -33.30 -32.50
C MET A 49 -18.42 -34.68 -32.02
N SER A 50 -19.03 -35.71 -32.61
CA SER A 50 -18.99 -37.16 -32.35
C SER A 50 -17.78 -37.89 -33.02
N PRO A 51 -17.45 -39.15 -32.66
CA PRO A 51 -16.19 -39.83 -33.01
C PRO A 51 -16.33 -40.77 -34.22
N HIS A 52 -15.35 -40.73 -35.13
CA HIS A 52 -14.82 -41.81 -35.98
C HIS A 52 -14.17 -41.18 -37.23
N ASP A 53 -12.86 -40.94 -37.18
CA ASP A 53 -12.09 -40.55 -38.37
C ASP A 53 -10.59 -40.89 -38.18
N PRO A 54 -10.03 -41.87 -38.91
CA PRO A 54 -8.64 -42.34 -38.71
C PRO A 54 -7.57 -41.31 -39.13
N ALA A 55 -7.94 -40.24 -39.81
CA ALA A 55 -7.04 -39.11 -40.12
C ALA A 55 -6.75 -38.20 -38.90
N LYS A 56 -7.56 -38.27 -37.83
CA LYS A 56 -7.37 -37.44 -36.61
C LYS A 56 -6.39 -38.05 -35.62
N LEU A 57 -6.13 -39.36 -35.69
CA LEU A 57 -5.18 -40.02 -34.79
C LEU A 57 -3.73 -39.66 -35.13
N GLY A 58 -3.40 -39.52 -36.42
CA GLY A 58 -2.09 -39.05 -36.88
C GLY A 58 -1.82 -37.57 -36.60
N MET A 59 -2.86 -36.74 -36.59
CA MET A 59 -2.74 -35.33 -36.25
C MET A 59 -2.61 -35.12 -34.73
N LEU A 60 -3.27 -35.97 -33.92
CA LEU A 60 -3.17 -35.97 -32.46
C LEU A 60 -1.78 -36.45 -31.99
N THR A 61 -1.19 -37.45 -32.63
CA THR A 61 0.18 -37.90 -32.30
C THR A 61 1.24 -36.89 -32.69
N LEU A 62 1.07 -36.16 -33.81
CA LEU A 62 1.94 -35.06 -34.20
C LEU A 62 1.79 -33.84 -33.27
N LEU A 63 0.56 -33.54 -32.80
CA LEU A 63 0.31 -32.51 -31.79
C LEU A 63 0.93 -32.87 -30.43
N LEU A 64 0.85 -34.14 -30.01
CA LEU A 64 1.47 -34.63 -28.77
C LEU A 64 3.01 -34.60 -28.84
N LEU A 65 3.59 -34.90 -30.01
CA LEU A 65 5.03 -34.75 -30.26
C LEU A 65 5.44 -33.27 -30.25
N LEU A 66 4.68 -32.37 -30.87
CA LEU A 66 4.95 -30.92 -30.83
C LEU A 66 4.76 -30.33 -29.42
N LEU A 67 3.82 -30.85 -28.63
CA LEU A 67 3.65 -30.50 -27.21
C LEU A 67 4.78 -31.06 -26.33
N SER A 68 5.48 -32.13 -26.76
CA SER A 68 6.68 -32.65 -26.07
C SER A 68 7.97 -31.87 -26.38
N TYR A 69 8.05 -31.22 -27.55
CA TYR A 69 9.16 -30.33 -27.93
C TYR A 69 8.90 -28.84 -27.63
N GLY A 70 7.65 -28.48 -27.35
CA GLY A 70 7.20 -27.14 -26.96
C GLY A 70 7.06 -26.92 -25.45
N VAL A 71 7.57 -27.84 -24.62
CA VAL A 71 7.80 -27.55 -23.21
C VAL A 71 9.03 -26.67 -23.17
N CYS A 72 8.84 -25.34 -23.06
CA CYS A 72 9.83 -24.53 -22.38
C CYS A 72 10.23 -25.32 -21.14
N ASN A 73 11.52 -25.60 -20.96
CA ASN A 73 12.08 -25.93 -19.66
C ASN A 73 11.80 -24.74 -18.73
N ALA A 74 10.55 -24.59 -18.31
CA ALA A 74 10.24 -24.06 -17.02
C ALA A 74 10.85 -25.09 -16.09
N SER A 75 12.11 -24.85 -15.72
CA SER A 75 12.67 -25.39 -14.50
C SER A 75 11.70 -25.00 -13.39
N CYS A 76 10.72 -25.86 -13.12
CA CYS A 76 9.91 -25.76 -11.93
C CYS A 76 10.84 -26.22 -10.82
N SER A 77 11.66 -25.30 -10.31
CA SER A 77 12.43 -25.55 -9.11
C SER A 77 11.41 -25.78 -7.99
N THR A 78 11.26 -27.03 -7.56
CA THR A 78 10.52 -27.43 -6.36
C THR A 78 11.26 -27.06 -5.08
N ILE A 79 12.25 -26.17 -5.18
CA ILE A 79 12.99 -25.60 -4.07
C ILE A 79 12.49 -24.15 -3.95
N PRO A 80 11.99 -23.72 -2.78
CA PRO A 80 11.76 -22.32 -2.51
C PRO A 80 13.11 -21.63 -2.60
N ASP A 81 13.37 -20.97 -3.72
CA ASP A 81 14.57 -20.17 -3.84
C ASP A 81 14.47 -19.06 -2.79
N ASN A 82 15.50 -18.92 -1.96
CA ASN A 82 15.57 -17.97 -0.85
C ASN A 82 15.73 -16.53 -1.39
N SER A 83 14.75 -16.09 -2.17
CA SER A 83 14.74 -14.79 -2.81
C SER A 83 14.68 -13.68 -1.77
N THR A 84 15.29 -12.53 -2.09
CA THR A 84 15.27 -11.34 -1.23
C THR A 84 13.84 -10.94 -0.87
N ASP A 85 12.89 -11.05 -1.81
CA ASP A 85 11.48 -10.73 -1.58
C ASP A 85 10.86 -11.69 -0.56
N MET A 86 11.09 -13.00 -0.67
CA MET A 86 10.60 -13.99 0.30
C MET A 86 11.17 -13.73 1.71
N LEU A 87 12.48 -13.52 1.82
CA LEU A 87 13.12 -13.24 3.10
C LEU A 87 12.59 -11.94 3.72
N SER A 88 12.42 -10.89 2.93
CA SER A 88 11.88 -9.61 3.38
C SER A 88 10.44 -9.74 3.88
N LEU A 89 9.61 -10.55 3.22
CA LEU A 89 8.24 -10.83 3.67
C LEU A 89 8.23 -11.68 4.97
N LEU A 90 9.16 -12.62 5.14
CA LEU A 90 9.30 -13.37 6.40
C LEU A 90 9.79 -12.48 7.54
N ASP A 91 10.71 -11.56 7.27
CA ASP A 91 11.17 -10.53 8.22
C ASP A 91 10.02 -9.60 8.62
N PHE A 92 9.18 -9.20 7.65
CA PHE A 92 7.95 -8.45 7.91
C PHE A 92 7.01 -9.24 8.82
N LYS A 93 6.77 -10.52 8.53
CA LYS A 93 5.94 -11.40 9.37
C LYS A 93 6.48 -11.51 10.80
N ARG A 94 7.80 -11.57 10.99
CA ARG A 94 8.42 -11.65 12.34
C ARG A 94 8.20 -10.39 13.17
N ALA A 95 7.97 -9.24 12.55
CA ALA A 95 7.65 -8.00 13.25
C ALA A 95 6.19 -7.91 13.72
N ILE A 96 5.30 -8.78 13.21
CA ILE A 96 3.89 -8.80 13.60
C ILE A 96 3.74 -9.31 15.04
N THR A 97 3.18 -8.48 15.91
CA THR A 97 2.97 -8.80 17.34
C THR A 97 1.61 -9.45 17.61
N ASN A 98 0.62 -9.19 16.76
CA ASN A 98 -0.69 -9.83 16.82
C ASN A 98 -1.12 -10.33 15.44
N ASN A 99 -1.44 -11.62 15.35
CA ASN A 99 -1.88 -12.29 14.12
C ASN A 99 -3.10 -13.18 14.43
N PRO A 100 -4.28 -12.58 14.68
CA PRO A 100 -5.46 -13.33 15.08
C PRO A 100 -5.91 -14.26 13.95
N GLY A 101 -6.31 -15.48 14.32
CA GLY A 101 -6.78 -16.49 13.36
C GLY A 101 -5.69 -17.05 12.43
N GLY A 102 -4.42 -16.67 12.62
CA GLY A 102 -3.33 -17.12 11.75
C GLY A 102 -3.46 -16.60 10.32
N ALA A 103 -3.87 -15.35 10.13
CA ALA A 103 -4.03 -14.73 8.81
C ALA A 103 -2.78 -14.90 7.92
N LEU A 104 -1.58 -14.84 8.52
CA LEU A 104 -0.30 -15.07 7.82
C LEU A 104 0.20 -16.53 7.86
N ARG A 105 -0.69 -17.54 7.96
CA ARG A 105 -0.30 -18.95 8.07
C ARG A 105 0.39 -19.48 6.81
N SER A 106 -0.04 -19.03 5.63
CA SER A 106 0.57 -19.44 4.35
C SER A 106 2.00 -18.94 4.18
N TRP A 107 2.41 -17.92 4.93
CA TRP A 107 3.73 -17.29 4.83
C TRP A 107 4.79 -18.16 5.50
N ASN A 108 5.26 -19.18 4.79
CA ASN A 108 6.27 -20.11 5.27
C ASN A 108 7.18 -20.55 4.13
N SER A 109 8.35 -21.09 4.48
CA SER A 109 9.35 -21.53 3.49
C SER A 109 8.91 -22.74 2.66
N SER A 110 7.83 -23.42 2.99
CA SER A 110 7.35 -24.58 2.22
C SER A 110 6.44 -24.18 1.05
N ILE A 111 5.98 -22.92 1.00
CA ILE A 111 5.10 -22.40 -0.04
C ILE A 111 5.81 -21.24 -0.74
N PRO A 112 5.87 -21.20 -2.09
CA PRO A 112 6.41 -20.04 -2.81
C PRO A 112 5.67 -18.76 -2.43
N HIS A 113 6.41 -17.67 -2.18
CA HIS A 113 5.82 -16.43 -1.65
C HIS A 113 4.79 -15.77 -2.57
N CYS A 114 4.87 -16.02 -3.87
CA CYS A 114 3.88 -15.57 -4.84
C CYS A 114 2.50 -16.25 -4.70
N GLN A 115 2.38 -17.28 -3.85
CA GLN A 115 1.14 -17.96 -3.50
C GLN A 115 0.68 -17.63 -2.06
N TRP A 116 1.38 -16.74 -1.36
CA TRP A 116 1.00 -16.37 -0.01
C TRP A 116 -0.22 -15.46 -0.01
N GLU A 117 -1.06 -15.61 1.02
CA GLU A 117 -2.20 -14.73 1.24
C GLU A 117 -1.77 -13.27 1.20
N GLY A 118 -2.45 -12.48 0.36
CA GLY A 118 -2.16 -11.06 0.19
C GLY A 118 -0.93 -10.71 -0.65
N VAL A 119 -0.21 -11.67 -1.23
CA VAL A 119 0.99 -11.42 -2.07
C VAL A 119 0.69 -11.72 -3.53
N ALA A 120 1.00 -10.79 -4.44
CA ALA A 120 1.01 -11.04 -5.88
C ALA A 120 2.36 -10.66 -6.51
N CYS A 121 2.83 -11.50 -7.43
CA CYS A 121 4.10 -11.32 -8.11
C CYS A 121 3.94 -10.87 -9.57
N SER A 122 5.00 -10.26 -10.12
CA SER A 122 5.05 -9.81 -11.50
C SER A 122 4.96 -10.99 -12.49
N LEU A 123 4.12 -10.82 -13.52
CA LEU A 123 4.08 -11.74 -14.67
C LEU A 123 5.33 -11.60 -15.57
N LYS A 124 5.96 -10.42 -15.57
CA LYS A 124 7.14 -10.12 -16.40
C LYS A 124 8.45 -10.46 -15.68
N HIS A 125 8.45 -10.42 -14.35
CA HIS A 125 9.62 -10.70 -13.51
C HIS A 125 9.25 -11.73 -12.44
N PRO A 126 9.29 -13.04 -12.77
CA PRO A 126 8.92 -14.11 -11.85
C PRO A 126 9.63 -13.98 -10.49
N GLY A 127 8.89 -14.21 -9.42
CA GLY A 127 9.41 -14.10 -8.04
C GLY A 127 9.49 -12.68 -7.48
N ARG A 128 9.25 -11.63 -8.27
CA ARG A 128 9.23 -10.24 -7.77
C ARG A 128 7.84 -9.86 -7.27
N ALA A 129 7.72 -9.54 -5.99
CA ALA A 129 6.47 -9.08 -5.39
C ALA A 129 6.10 -7.68 -5.91
N THR A 130 4.86 -7.53 -6.34
CA THR A 130 4.30 -6.29 -6.91
C THR A 130 3.10 -5.78 -6.10
N VAL A 131 2.39 -6.67 -5.42
CA VAL A 131 1.27 -6.33 -4.54
C VAL A 131 1.48 -7.00 -3.18
N LEU A 132 1.29 -6.21 -2.13
CA LEU A 132 1.10 -6.69 -0.77
C LEU A 132 -0.20 -6.09 -0.21
N SER A 133 -1.20 -6.93 0.02
CA SER A 133 -2.53 -6.55 0.50
C SER A 133 -2.91 -7.36 1.73
N LEU A 134 -2.85 -6.72 2.90
CA LEU A 134 -3.13 -7.32 4.21
C LEU A 134 -4.18 -6.49 4.98
N GLY A 135 -5.11 -5.88 4.26
CA GLY A 135 -6.13 -5.02 4.86
C GLY A 135 -7.16 -5.77 5.69
N SER A 136 -7.67 -5.16 6.77
CA SER A 136 -8.75 -5.71 7.61
C SER A 136 -8.44 -7.06 8.28
N LEU A 137 -7.16 -7.36 8.53
CA LEU A 137 -6.72 -8.61 9.15
C LEU A 137 -6.50 -8.50 10.67
N ARG A 138 -6.76 -7.32 11.26
CA ARG A 138 -6.52 -7.02 12.69
C ARG A 138 -5.08 -7.29 13.13
N LEU A 139 -4.13 -7.15 12.21
CA LEU A 139 -2.70 -7.31 12.47
C LEU A 139 -2.21 -6.17 13.36
N ALA A 140 -1.28 -6.44 14.27
CA ALA A 140 -0.63 -5.41 15.08
C ALA A 140 0.89 -5.56 15.05
N GLY A 141 1.58 -4.49 15.44
CA GLY A 141 3.04 -4.40 15.45
C GLY A 141 3.53 -3.24 14.58
N PRO A 142 4.85 -3.03 14.50
CA PRO A 142 5.44 -2.09 13.57
C PRO A 142 5.43 -2.58 12.13
N ILE A 143 5.42 -1.65 11.18
CA ILE A 143 5.70 -1.95 9.78
C ILE A 143 7.22 -2.14 9.65
N SER A 144 7.66 -3.38 9.44
CA SER A 144 9.09 -3.73 9.37
C SER A 144 9.81 -2.98 8.23
N PRO A 145 10.99 -2.38 8.45
CA PRO A 145 11.79 -1.74 7.39
C PRO A 145 12.21 -2.66 6.25
N SER A 146 12.21 -3.97 6.48
CA SER A 146 12.44 -4.99 5.45
C SER A 146 11.50 -4.86 4.25
N ILE A 147 10.32 -4.27 4.43
CA ILE A 147 9.39 -4.00 3.34
C ILE A 147 10.01 -3.13 2.24
N GLY A 148 10.95 -2.25 2.58
CA GLY A 148 11.70 -1.41 1.62
C GLY A 148 12.62 -2.20 0.68
N ASN A 149 12.85 -3.49 0.93
CA ASN A 149 13.59 -4.36 0.02
C ASN A 149 12.71 -4.90 -1.13
N LEU A 150 11.38 -4.77 -1.04
CA LEU A 150 10.44 -5.13 -2.10
C LEU A 150 10.44 -4.05 -3.19
N THR A 151 11.56 -3.94 -3.91
CA THR A 151 11.83 -2.86 -4.88
C THR A 151 10.92 -2.88 -6.11
N PHE A 152 10.12 -3.95 -6.29
CA PHE A 152 9.12 -4.07 -7.34
C PHE A 152 7.69 -3.78 -6.86
N LEU A 153 7.52 -3.41 -5.59
CA LEU A 153 6.20 -3.18 -5.01
C LEU A 153 5.54 -1.96 -5.66
N GLU A 154 4.38 -2.19 -6.26
CA GLU A 154 3.54 -1.18 -6.91
C GLU A 154 2.34 -0.84 -6.03
N THR A 155 1.83 -1.82 -5.28
CA THR A 155 0.69 -1.64 -4.38
C THR A 155 1.00 -2.19 -3.00
N LEU A 156 0.88 -1.32 -1.99
CA LEU A 156 0.90 -1.69 -0.58
C LEU A 156 -0.42 -1.27 0.08
N ASN A 157 -1.18 -2.26 0.57
CA ASN A 157 -2.39 -2.03 1.33
C ASN A 157 -2.32 -2.74 2.69
N LEU A 158 -2.19 -1.95 3.76
CA LEU A 158 -2.21 -2.40 5.16
C LEU A 158 -3.37 -1.78 5.94
N SER A 159 -4.39 -1.27 5.25
CA SER A 159 -5.49 -0.51 5.87
C SER A 159 -6.32 -1.33 6.88
N THR A 160 -6.92 -0.63 7.84
CA THR A 160 -7.85 -1.20 8.81
C THR A 160 -7.19 -2.32 9.62
N ASN A 161 -6.06 -1.98 10.23
CA ASN A 161 -5.31 -2.84 11.13
C ASN A 161 -4.95 -2.07 12.40
N SER A 162 -4.10 -2.65 13.23
CA SER A 162 -3.56 -2.06 14.45
C SER A 162 -2.05 -1.83 14.32
N PHE A 163 -1.54 -1.53 13.12
CA PHE A 163 -0.13 -1.19 12.95
C PHE A 163 0.20 0.10 13.69
N ALA A 164 1.36 0.14 14.36
CA ALA A 164 1.79 1.27 15.18
C ALA A 164 3.27 1.57 14.96
N GLY A 165 3.74 2.70 15.49
CA GLY A 165 5.12 3.15 15.28
C GLY A 165 5.25 4.07 14.07
N GLU A 166 6.49 4.38 13.73
CA GLU A 166 6.83 5.19 12.56
C GLU A 166 6.73 4.40 11.25
N LEU A 167 6.50 5.12 10.15
CA LEU A 167 6.63 4.52 8.83
C LEU A 167 8.10 4.25 8.51
N PRO A 168 8.44 3.08 7.93
CA PRO A 168 9.81 2.81 7.52
C PRO A 168 10.20 3.71 6.33
N PRO A 169 11.50 3.88 6.06
CA PRO A 169 11.97 4.63 4.90
C PRO A 169 11.33 4.14 3.60
N LEU A 170 10.59 5.03 2.93
CA LEU A 170 9.88 4.69 1.68
C LEU A 170 10.70 4.99 0.41
N ASN A 171 11.91 5.53 0.57
CA ASN A 171 12.77 6.02 -0.51
C ASN A 171 13.18 4.97 -1.57
N ARG A 172 13.04 3.68 -1.28
CA ARG A 172 13.38 2.58 -2.21
C ARG A 172 12.21 2.10 -3.07
N PHE A 173 11.01 2.60 -2.83
CA PHE A 173 9.81 2.20 -3.55
C PHE A 173 9.61 2.98 -4.85
N HIS A 174 10.58 2.88 -5.76
CA HIS A 174 10.56 3.62 -7.02
C HIS A 174 9.41 3.22 -7.96
N ARG A 175 8.73 2.10 -7.72
CA ARG A 175 7.59 1.63 -8.53
C ARG A 175 6.24 1.81 -7.84
N MET A 176 6.20 2.34 -6.62
CA MET A 176 4.96 2.49 -5.88
C MET A 176 3.98 3.37 -6.63
N GLN A 177 2.77 2.86 -6.82
CA GLN A 177 1.65 3.55 -7.43
C GLN A 177 0.54 3.75 -6.41
N THR A 178 0.33 2.78 -5.51
CA THR A 178 -0.77 2.78 -4.55
C THR A 178 -0.26 2.47 -3.15
N LEU A 179 -0.33 3.45 -2.25
CA LEU A 179 -0.01 3.30 -0.83
C LEU A 179 -1.26 3.55 0.02
N VAL A 180 -1.74 2.50 0.69
CA VAL A 180 -2.96 2.51 1.49
C VAL A 180 -2.66 2.00 2.90
N LEU A 181 -2.62 2.93 3.86
CA LEU A 181 -2.27 2.68 5.26
C LEU A 181 -3.35 3.17 6.24
N ALA A 182 -4.53 3.49 5.70
CA ALA A 182 -5.63 4.08 6.45
C ALA A 182 -6.06 3.26 7.67
N HIS A 183 -6.60 3.93 8.69
CA HIS A 183 -7.13 3.31 9.90
C HIS A 183 -6.10 2.37 10.56
N ASN A 184 -5.03 2.96 11.06
CA ASN A 184 -4.00 2.31 11.88
C ASN A 184 -3.66 3.24 13.07
N SER A 185 -2.61 2.92 13.82
CA SER A 185 -2.06 3.75 14.90
C SER A 185 -0.66 4.28 14.56
N LEU A 186 -0.37 4.51 13.27
CA LEU A 186 0.92 5.00 12.81
C LEU A 186 1.13 6.45 13.26
N HIS A 187 2.35 6.77 13.67
CA HIS A 187 2.77 8.12 14.03
C HIS A 187 4.06 8.50 13.30
N GLY A 188 4.59 9.68 13.57
CA GLY A 188 5.75 10.23 12.90
C GLY A 188 5.41 11.46 12.08
N ILE A 189 6.44 12.08 11.53
CA ILE A 189 6.36 13.39 10.87
C ILE A 189 6.25 13.18 9.36
N ILE A 190 5.25 13.80 8.72
CA ILE A 190 5.31 14.04 7.27
C ILE A 190 6.34 15.17 7.08
N PRO A 191 7.52 14.91 6.48
CA PRO A 191 8.61 15.86 6.45
C PRO A 191 8.26 17.14 5.75
N ASP A 192 8.61 18.24 6.40
CA ASP A 192 8.83 19.52 5.77
C ASP A 192 10.28 19.57 5.27
N THR A 193 10.49 19.61 3.96
CA THR A 193 11.82 19.72 3.35
C THR A 193 12.50 21.07 3.62
N ASN A 194 11.79 22.05 4.19
CA ASN A 194 12.31 23.40 4.46
C ASN A 194 12.77 23.61 5.92
N CYS A 195 12.57 22.62 6.80
CA CYS A 195 12.96 22.71 8.22
C CYS A 195 14.26 21.96 8.57
N THR A 196 15.17 21.71 7.62
CA THR A 196 16.49 21.11 7.87
C THR A 196 17.58 22.15 8.18
N GLY A 197 17.21 23.24 8.85
CA GLY A 197 18.12 24.30 9.31
C GLY A 197 19.04 23.93 10.48
N ASN A 198 19.39 22.65 10.63
CA ASN A 198 20.47 22.16 11.48
C ASN A 198 21.03 20.87 10.85
N SER A 199 22.34 20.87 10.59
CA SER A 199 23.12 19.83 9.90
C SER A 199 23.20 18.45 10.60
N LEU A 200 22.11 17.98 11.22
CA LEU A 200 22.02 16.67 11.89
C LEU A 200 20.70 15.92 11.65
N SER A 201 19.82 16.35 10.75
CA SER A 201 18.59 15.60 10.44
C SER A 201 18.77 14.76 9.18
N GLY A 202 18.95 13.46 9.39
CA GLY A 202 18.86 12.47 8.30
C GLY A 202 17.54 12.61 7.54
N ILE A 203 17.52 12.06 6.32
CA ILE A 203 16.32 11.91 5.48
C ILE A 203 15.17 11.49 6.38
N SER A 204 14.14 12.34 6.52
CA SER A 204 12.96 11.94 7.26
C SER A 204 12.40 10.68 6.62
N PRO A 205 12.08 9.64 7.42
CA PRO A 205 11.66 8.34 6.91
C PRO A 205 10.42 8.41 6.01
N LEU A 206 9.64 9.51 6.06
CA LEU A 206 8.42 9.70 5.30
C LEU A 206 8.53 10.78 4.20
N ASP A 207 9.65 10.93 3.48
CA ASP A 207 9.64 11.81 2.31
C ASP A 207 8.80 11.22 1.16
N ILE A 208 7.49 11.47 1.22
CA ILE A 208 6.51 11.03 0.24
C ILE A 208 6.78 11.64 -1.14
N SER A 209 7.52 12.75 -1.23
CA SER A 209 7.88 13.35 -2.51
C SER A 209 8.88 12.50 -3.31
N LEU A 210 9.55 11.55 -2.65
CA LEU A 210 10.41 10.56 -3.31
C LEU A 210 9.61 9.49 -4.07
N LEU A 211 8.31 9.35 -3.81
CA LEU A 211 7.42 8.41 -4.49
C LEU A 211 6.87 9.04 -5.77
N SER A 212 7.74 9.32 -6.74
CA SER A 212 7.40 10.07 -7.96
C SER A 212 6.36 9.39 -8.86
N ASN A 213 6.20 8.07 -8.76
CA ASN A 213 5.21 7.27 -9.50
C ASN A 213 3.90 7.06 -8.74
N LEU A 214 3.75 7.67 -7.55
CA LEU A 214 2.58 7.46 -6.72
C LEU A 214 1.35 8.11 -7.34
N VAL A 215 0.28 7.33 -7.49
CA VAL A 215 -1.01 7.71 -8.04
C VAL A 215 -2.03 7.90 -6.93
N VAL A 216 -1.98 7.04 -5.91
CA VAL A 216 -2.93 7.01 -4.79
C VAL A 216 -2.18 6.95 -3.46
N LEU A 217 -2.39 7.96 -2.62
CA LEU A 217 -1.93 8.01 -1.24
C LEU A 217 -3.11 8.12 -0.28
N VAL A 218 -3.36 7.07 0.51
CA VAL A 218 -4.46 7.02 1.47
C VAL A 218 -3.93 6.58 2.84
N ILE A 219 -3.74 7.54 3.73
CA ILE A 219 -3.14 7.32 5.07
C ILE A 219 -3.99 7.94 6.19
N HIS A 220 -5.27 8.20 5.92
CA HIS A 220 -6.20 8.79 6.88
C HIS A 220 -6.46 7.92 8.11
N GLY A 221 -6.92 8.53 9.21
CA GLY A 221 -7.23 7.80 10.44
C GLY A 221 -5.97 7.20 11.08
N ASN A 222 -4.93 8.02 11.22
CA ASN A 222 -3.67 7.70 11.88
C ASN A 222 -3.33 8.82 12.90
N LYS A 223 -2.10 8.83 13.42
CA LYS A 223 -1.59 9.80 14.39
C LYS A 223 -0.40 10.57 13.82
N LEU A 224 -0.40 10.82 12.51
CA LEU A 224 0.68 11.53 11.82
C LEU A 224 0.69 13.01 12.20
N THR A 225 1.87 13.56 12.42
CA THR A 225 2.09 14.97 12.77
C THR A 225 2.95 15.66 11.70
N GLY A 226 3.20 16.95 11.89
CA GLY A 226 3.97 17.77 10.96
C GLY A 226 3.08 18.54 9.97
N MET A 227 3.72 19.09 8.95
CA MET A 227 3.09 19.93 7.93
C MET A 227 2.95 19.17 6.61
N ILE A 228 2.02 19.59 5.77
CA ILE A 228 1.95 19.10 4.38
C ILE A 228 3.08 19.78 3.60
N PRO A 229 4.04 19.04 3.02
CA PRO A 229 5.17 19.66 2.37
C PRO A 229 4.79 20.29 1.03
N PRO A 230 5.37 21.47 0.68
CA PRO A 230 5.23 22.05 -0.65
C PRO A 230 5.67 21.11 -1.78
N SER A 231 6.59 20.18 -1.50
CA SER A 231 7.08 19.19 -2.45
C SER A 231 6.03 18.19 -2.93
N VAL A 232 4.81 18.17 -2.36
CA VAL A 232 3.68 17.40 -2.91
C VAL A 232 3.40 17.77 -4.36
N GLN A 233 3.69 19.01 -4.81
CA GLN A 233 3.56 19.38 -6.23
C GLN A 233 4.46 18.56 -7.17
N ASN A 234 5.56 17.99 -6.65
CA ASN A 234 6.49 17.18 -7.45
C ASN A 234 5.94 15.77 -7.70
N MET A 235 4.89 15.37 -6.99
CA MET A 235 4.21 14.07 -7.16
C MET A 235 3.28 14.15 -8.38
N THR A 236 3.87 14.31 -9.56
CA THR A 236 3.13 14.63 -10.79
C THR A 236 2.14 13.58 -11.24
N GLN A 237 2.25 12.33 -10.76
CA GLN A 237 1.29 11.25 -11.06
C GLN A 237 0.14 11.16 -10.05
N LEU A 238 0.19 11.92 -8.95
CA LEU A 238 -0.73 11.77 -7.83
C LEU A 238 -2.13 12.27 -8.22
N LEU A 239 -3.11 11.36 -8.13
CA LEU A 239 -4.52 11.64 -8.39
C LEU A 239 -5.31 11.83 -7.09
N VAL A 240 -4.98 11.04 -6.06
CA VAL A 240 -5.72 11.02 -4.79
C VAL A 240 -4.75 11.18 -3.63
N LEU A 241 -4.98 12.21 -2.83
CA LEU A 241 -4.30 12.47 -1.56
C LEU A 241 -5.33 12.48 -0.42
N ASN A 242 -5.26 11.49 0.45
CA ASN A 242 -6.13 11.42 1.63
C ASN A 242 -5.29 11.33 2.91
N LEU A 243 -5.21 12.48 3.60
CA LEU A 243 -4.51 12.69 4.87
C LEU A 243 -5.48 12.98 6.02
N ALA A 244 -6.79 12.80 5.81
CA ALA A 244 -7.82 13.14 6.78
C ALA A 244 -7.61 12.41 8.12
N ASP A 245 -8.21 12.92 9.20
CA ASP A 245 -8.21 12.29 10.52
C ASP A 245 -6.78 11.91 11.00
N ASN A 246 -5.91 12.92 11.03
CA ASN A 246 -4.54 12.85 11.55
C ASN A 246 -4.31 14.03 12.52
N GLN A 247 -3.05 14.31 12.88
CA GLN A 247 -2.65 15.39 13.78
C GLN A 247 -1.76 16.41 13.04
N LEU A 248 -2.01 16.61 11.74
CA LEU A 248 -1.24 17.55 10.92
C LEU A 248 -1.54 18.99 11.32
N THR A 249 -0.53 19.85 11.24
CA THR A 249 -0.58 21.27 11.62
C THR A 249 -0.05 22.15 10.48
N GLY A 250 -0.13 23.47 10.66
CA GLY A 250 0.33 24.45 9.68
C GLY A 250 -0.69 24.68 8.56
N SER A 251 -0.29 25.46 7.55
CA SER A 251 -1.14 25.79 6.41
C SER A 251 -1.08 24.73 5.32
N ILE A 252 -2.15 24.63 4.52
CA ILE A 252 -2.14 23.90 3.26
C ILE A 252 -1.20 24.66 2.30
N PRO A 253 -0.16 24.04 1.73
CA PRO A 253 0.78 24.73 0.86
C PRO A 253 0.10 25.13 -0.46
N ASP A 254 0.34 26.36 -0.94
CA ASP A 254 -0.19 26.86 -2.22
C ASP A 254 0.24 25.99 -3.41
N GLU A 255 1.39 25.32 -3.28
CA GLU A 255 1.89 24.32 -4.22
C GLU A 255 0.91 23.17 -4.45
N LEU A 256 0.08 22.82 -3.46
CA LEU A 256 -0.94 21.79 -3.62
C LEU A 256 -1.99 22.20 -4.66
N GLY A 257 -2.37 23.48 -4.70
CA GLY A 257 -3.29 24.03 -5.70
C GLY A 257 -2.69 24.09 -7.12
N LYS A 258 -1.37 23.94 -7.26
CA LYS A 258 -0.66 23.90 -8.56
C LYS A 258 -0.54 22.49 -9.13
N SER A 259 -0.96 21.45 -8.39
CA SER A 259 -0.91 20.08 -8.87
C SER A 259 -1.87 19.86 -10.05
N LYS A 260 -1.34 19.38 -11.17
CA LYS A 260 -2.12 19.24 -12.42
C LYS A 260 -3.04 18.03 -12.46
N ASN A 261 -2.73 17.01 -11.67
CA ASN A 261 -3.36 15.69 -11.75
C ASN A 261 -4.19 15.35 -10.52
N LEU A 262 -4.06 16.09 -9.42
CA LEU A 262 -4.87 15.85 -8.22
C LEU A 262 -6.36 16.05 -8.53
N THR A 263 -7.14 15.01 -8.27
CA THR A 263 -8.60 14.98 -8.45
C THR A 263 -9.35 14.81 -7.12
N GLY A 264 -8.67 14.30 -6.08
CA GLY A 264 -9.25 14.15 -4.75
C GLY A 264 -8.24 14.52 -3.67
N VAL A 265 -8.59 15.51 -2.85
CA VAL A 265 -7.80 15.98 -1.71
C VAL A 265 -8.69 15.95 -0.46
N PHE A 266 -8.30 15.16 0.54
CA PHE A 266 -9.04 14.98 1.78
C PHE A 266 -8.13 15.28 2.96
N LEU A 267 -8.38 16.40 3.64
CA LEU A 267 -7.53 16.92 4.73
C LEU A 267 -8.31 17.17 6.03
N GLY A 268 -9.61 16.93 6.05
CA GLY A 268 -10.48 17.15 7.22
C GLY A 268 -10.04 16.34 8.45
N GLY A 269 -10.42 16.78 9.65
CA GLY A 269 -10.04 16.08 10.88
C GLY A 269 -8.56 16.21 11.27
N ASN A 270 -7.89 17.28 10.80
CA ASN A 270 -6.55 17.70 11.21
C ASN A 270 -6.59 19.05 11.94
N SER A 271 -5.44 19.49 12.45
CA SER A 271 -5.24 20.81 13.08
C SER A 271 -4.62 21.84 12.12
N LEU A 272 -5.05 21.81 10.85
CA LEU A 272 -4.58 22.72 9.80
C LEU A 272 -5.14 24.13 9.99
N SER A 273 -4.39 25.14 9.53
CA SER A 273 -4.76 26.55 9.58
C SER A 273 -4.62 27.23 8.21
N GLY A 274 -4.99 28.51 8.10
CA GLY A 274 -4.89 29.26 6.85
C GLY A 274 -6.06 29.02 5.88
N GLY A 275 -5.87 29.45 4.63
CA GLY A 275 -6.86 29.33 3.55
C GLY A 275 -6.73 28.04 2.75
N ILE A 276 -7.73 27.77 1.92
CA ILE A 276 -7.68 26.72 0.89
C ILE A 276 -7.04 27.37 -0.36
N PRO A 277 -5.93 26.83 -0.90
CA PRO A 277 -5.30 27.31 -2.12
C PRO A 277 -6.13 27.15 -3.40
#